data_AF-A0A8R7PHG6-F1
#
_entry.id   AF-A0A8R7PHG6-F1
#
_cell.length_a   1.000
_cell.length_b   1.000
_cell.length_c   1.000
_cell.angle_alpha   90.00
_cell.angle_beta   90.00
_cell.angle_gamma   90.00
#
_symmetry.space_group_name_H-M   'P 1'
#
loop_
_entity.id
_entity.type
_entity.pdbx_description
1 polymer ?
#
loop_
_entity_poly.entity_id
_entity_poly.type
_entity_poly.pdbx_seq_one_letter_code
_entity_poly.pdbx_strand_id
1 'polypeptide(L)'
;MDDDGDMAEMYLTEKKMRMEASSLDEEGLQGVAGNNAFGASVSAPVSPVSSPPAPRRLEKQFSFARSRHSSFKSSESSQYNIEELEMLLEAYFVVIDYTLSKLTSLKEYIDDTEDFINIQLDNVRNQLIQFELLLTTATFVVAIFGVVSGVFGMNFEGVAVLKVPHAFEWTLIITGVCGAVIFACLLWYFKKRRFFPL
;
A
#
# COMPACT_ATOMS: atom_id res chain seq x y z
N MET A 1 28.01 -14.32 36.23
CA MET A 1 27.76 -13.85 34.86
C MET A 1 27.52 -15.11 34.05
N ASP A 2 26.26 -15.50 33.93
CA ASP A 2 25.76 -16.52 33.00
C ASP A 2 24.24 -16.40 33.02
N ASP A 3 23.69 -15.48 32.22
CA ASP A 3 22.24 -15.21 32.13
C ASP A 3 21.85 -14.82 30.69
N ASP A 4 22.43 -15.53 29.73
CA ASP A 4 22.12 -15.38 28.29
C ASP A 4 21.26 -16.55 27.77
N GLY A 5 21.00 -17.56 28.61
CA GLY A 5 20.23 -18.76 28.25
C GLY A 5 18.73 -18.51 28.08
N ASP A 6 18.15 -17.63 28.91
CA ASP A 6 16.71 -17.38 28.91
C ASP A 6 16.28 -16.41 27.79
N MET A 7 17.25 -15.72 27.17
CA MET A 7 16.98 -14.78 26.07
C MET A 7 16.60 -15.50 24.77
N ALA A 8 17.07 -16.75 24.58
CA ALA A 8 16.77 -17.55 23.40
C ALA A 8 15.35 -18.14 23.41
N GLU A 9 14.64 -18.13 24.55
CA GLU A 9 13.28 -18.69 24.63
C GLU A 9 12.18 -17.72 24.19
N MET A 10 12.49 -16.44 23.99
CA MET A 10 11.51 -15.39 23.66
C MET A 10 11.15 -15.27 22.17
N TYR A 11 11.66 -16.16 21.29
CA TYR A 11 11.25 -16.21 19.88
C TYR A 11 9.84 -16.81 19.71
N LEU A 12 8.84 -16.02 20.11
CA LEU A 12 7.43 -16.41 20.10
C LEU A 12 6.85 -16.55 18.69
N THR A 13 7.38 -15.82 17.70
CA THR A 13 6.92 -15.86 16.31
C THR A 13 7.18 -17.22 15.65
N GLU A 14 8.34 -17.82 15.89
CA GLU A 14 8.66 -19.17 15.39
C GLU A 14 7.89 -20.27 16.13
N LYS A 15 7.74 -20.15 17.46
CA LYS A 15 6.91 -21.10 18.24
C LYS A 15 5.45 -21.07 17.78
N LYS A 16 4.89 -19.89 17.50
CA LYS A 16 3.53 -19.73 16.97
C LYS A 16 3.39 -20.33 15.56
N MET A 17 4.32 -20.06 14.64
CA MET A 17 4.28 -20.65 13.29
C MET A 17 4.37 -22.18 13.31
N ARG A 18 5.17 -22.77 14.20
CA ARG A 18 5.24 -24.23 14.36
C ARG A 18 3.94 -24.82 14.90
N MET A 19 3.30 -24.12 15.84
CA MET A 19 2.01 -24.53 16.39
C MET A 19 0.88 -24.43 15.35
N GLU A 20 0.87 -23.35 14.55
CA GLU A 20 -0.08 -23.16 13.45
C GLU A 20 0.14 -24.17 12.31
N ALA A 21 1.40 -24.52 12.00
CA ALA A 21 1.71 -25.58 11.04
C ALA A 21 1.21 -26.95 11.52
N SER A 22 1.35 -27.28 12.81
CA SER A 22 0.81 -28.52 13.37
C SER A 22 -0.72 -28.57 13.46
N SER A 23 -1.41 -27.43 13.51
CA SER A 23 -2.88 -27.39 13.50
C SER A 23 -3.49 -27.59 12.12
N LEU A 24 -2.75 -27.31 11.04
CA LEU A 24 -3.24 -27.44 9.67
C LEU A 24 -3.20 -28.88 9.14
N ASP A 25 -2.49 -29.79 9.80
CA ASP A 25 -2.36 -31.19 9.39
C ASP A 25 -3.50 -32.10 9.93
N GLU A 26 -4.39 -31.61 10.82
CA GLU A 26 -5.51 -32.40 11.37
C GLU A 26 -6.91 -32.13 10.77
N GLU A 27 -7.09 -31.13 9.90
CA GLU A 27 -8.40 -30.86 9.23
C GLU A 27 -8.53 -31.52 7.84
N GLY A 28 -7.89 -32.68 7.67
CA GLY A 28 -7.65 -33.29 6.37
C GLY A 28 -8.43 -34.54 5.99
N LEU A 29 -9.55 -34.95 6.62
CA LEU A 29 -10.39 -36.05 6.05
C LEU A 29 -11.79 -36.28 6.69
N GLN A 30 -12.83 -35.59 6.24
CA GLN A 30 -14.25 -36.03 6.18
C GLN A 30 -15.08 -34.84 5.67
N GLY A 31 -15.83 -34.84 4.56
CA GLY A 31 -16.52 -35.91 3.86
C GLY A 31 -18.02 -35.61 3.85
N VAL A 32 -18.52 -35.13 2.69
CA VAL A 32 -19.91 -35.20 2.18
C VAL A 32 -20.91 -34.10 2.59
N ALA A 33 -21.29 -33.23 1.63
CA ALA A 33 -22.65 -33.07 1.08
C ALA A 33 -22.87 -31.72 0.34
N GLY A 34 -23.39 -31.78 -0.90
CA GLY A 34 -24.49 -30.89 -1.33
C GLY A 34 -24.20 -29.66 -2.21
N ASN A 35 -24.19 -29.88 -3.53
CA ASN A 35 -24.80 -29.10 -4.63
C ASN A 35 -24.86 -27.55 -4.64
N ASN A 36 -24.41 -27.03 -5.80
CA ASN A 36 -24.61 -25.71 -6.41
C ASN A 36 -26.03 -25.11 -6.29
N ALA A 37 -26.10 -23.79 -6.04
CA ALA A 37 -26.92 -22.86 -6.83
C ALA A 37 -26.50 -21.39 -6.61
N PHE A 38 -26.30 -20.68 -7.71
CA PHE A 38 -25.95 -19.28 -7.87
C PHE A 38 -27.09 -18.35 -7.43
N GLY A 39 -26.77 -17.30 -6.66
CA GLY A 39 -27.73 -16.25 -6.28
C GLY A 39 -27.02 -15.06 -5.64
N ALA A 40 -27.00 -13.93 -6.34
CA ALA A 40 -26.50 -12.65 -5.85
C ALA A 40 -27.33 -12.11 -4.68
N SER A 41 -26.68 -11.49 -3.67
CA SER A 41 -27.22 -10.48 -2.73
C SER A 41 -26.04 -9.93 -1.91
N VAL A 42 -25.74 -8.63 -1.96
CA VAL A 42 -26.30 -7.56 -1.09
C VAL A 42 -26.18 -7.90 0.39
N SER A 43 -25.24 -7.24 1.10
CA SER A 43 -25.44 -6.53 2.38
C SER A 43 -24.14 -6.38 3.18
N ALA A 44 -23.92 -5.18 3.73
CA ALA A 44 -23.10 -4.96 4.94
C ALA A 44 -23.77 -5.65 6.14
N PRO A 45 -23.09 -6.01 7.26
CA PRO A 45 -22.44 -5.04 8.16
C PRO A 45 -21.21 -5.58 8.92
N VAL A 46 -20.42 -4.71 9.56
CA VAL A 46 -19.98 -4.86 10.97
C VAL A 46 -19.30 -3.57 11.44
N SER A 47 -20.04 -2.77 12.20
CA SER A 47 -19.49 -1.79 13.14
C SER A 47 -18.76 -2.55 14.26
N PRO A 48 -17.49 -2.22 14.60
CA PRO A 48 -16.91 -2.72 15.84
C PRO A 48 -17.53 -1.95 17.01
N VAL A 49 -17.99 -2.75 17.97
CA VAL A 49 -18.55 -2.37 19.26
C VAL A 49 -17.68 -1.31 19.96
N SER A 50 -18.38 -0.26 20.42
CA SER A 50 -17.86 0.80 21.26
C SER A 50 -17.39 0.24 22.60
N SER A 51 -16.10 0.39 22.92
CA SER A 51 -15.61 0.30 24.29
C SER A 51 -15.61 1.71 24.88
N PRO A 52 -16.30 1.99 26.00
CA PRO A 52 -16.18 3.28 26.67
C PRO A 52 -14.81 3.36 27.35
N PRO A 53 -13.98 4.40 27.12
CA PRO A 53 -12.86 4.64 28.00
C PRO A 53 -13.41 5.22 29.32
N ALA A 54 -13.00 4.62 30.43
CA ALA A 54 -13.30 5.08 31.78
C ALA A 54 -12.96 6.58 31.94
N PRO A 55 -13.82 7.38 32.60
CA PRO A 55 -13.49 8.77 32.86
C PRO A 55 -12.34 8.83 33.87
N ARG A 56 -11.17 9.29 33.42
CA ARG A 56 -10.09 9.70 34.33
C ARG A 56 -10.56 10.92 35.10
N ARG A 57 -10.78 10.70 36.40
CA ARG A 57 -10.90 11.71 37.46
C ARG A 57 -9.86 12.83 37.25
N LEU A 58 -10.34 14.02 36.87
CA LEU A 58 -9.51 15.23 36.85
C LEU A 58 -9.67 15.94 38.19
N GLU A 59 -8.78 15.61 39.11
CA GLU A 59 -8.64 16.29 40.39
C GLU A 59 -7.92 17.63 40.13
N LYS A 60 -8.68 18.70 39.82
CA LYS A 60 -8.14 20.07 39.85
C LYS A 60 -8.70 20.81 41.05
N GLN A 61 -7.91 20.80 42.13
CA GLN A 61 -8.04 21.70 43.26
C GLN A 61 -8.00 23.16 42.76
N PHE A 62 -9.16 23.81 42.69
CA PHE A 62 -9.23 25.26 42.76
C PHE A 62 -9.70 25.64 44.16
N SER A 63 -8.74 26.09 44.96
CA SER A 63 -8.93 26.59 46.31
C SER A 63 -9.83 27.82 46.31
N PHE A 64 -11.07 27.65 46.79
CA PHE A 64 -12.02 28.72 47.07
C PHE A 64 -11.55 29.55 48.28
N ALA A 65 -10.94 30.70 48.02
CA ALA A 65 -10.85 31.76 49.01
C ALA A 65 -12.24 32.40 49.17
N ARG A 66 -13.00 31.88 50.15
CA ARG A 66 -14.32 32.37 50.56
C ARG A 66 -14.21 33.76 51.21
N SER A 67 -14.43 34.83 50.43
CA SER A 67 -14.69 36.16 50.99
C SER A 67 -16.21 36.34 51.17
N ARG A 68 -16.59 36.74 52.38
CA ARG A 68 -17.98 36.92 52.81
C ARG A 68 -18.55 38.21 52.19
N HIS A 69 -19.71 38.12 51.55
CA HIS A 69 -20.67 39.23 51.59
C HIS A 69 -22.10 38.68 51.63
N SER A 70 -22.85 39.22 52.59
CA SER A 70 -24.22 38.88 52.97
C SER A 70 -25.19 39.85 52.32
N SER A 71 -26.11 39.38 51.48
CA SER A 71 -27.43 40.02 51.30
C SER A 71 -28.42 38.99 50.72
N PHE A 72 -29.56 38.82 51.39
CA PHE A 72 -30.58 37.82 51.10
C PHE A 72 -31.45 38.18 49.89
N LYS A 73 -31.88 37.11 49.19
CA LYS A 73 -33.17 36.92 48.48
C LYS A 73 -33.34 37.19 46.97
N SER A 74 -32.29 37.49 46.23
CA SER A 74 -32.32 37.43 44.75
C SER A 74 -31.22 36.57 44.12
N SER A 75 -30.38 35.93 44.93
CA SER A 75 -29.14 35.25 44.48
C SER A 75 -29.26 33.73 44.33
N GLU A 76 -30.22 33.08 44.98
CA GLU A 76 -30.41 31.62 44.80
C GLU A 76 -30.82 31.33 43.37
N SER A 77 -31.84 32.02 42.84
CA SER A 77 -32.26 31.85 41.45
C SER A 77 -31.09 32.10 40.49
N SER A 78 -30.34 33.20 40.65
CA SER A 78 -29.17 33.48 39.81
C SER A 78 -28.09 32.41 39.89
N GLN A 79 -27.86 31.80 41.05
CA GLN A 79 -26.87 30.74 41.21
C GLN A 79 -27.31 29.43 40.57
N TYR A 80 -28.59 29.04 40.70
CA TYR A 80 -29.15 27.90 39.95
C TYR A 80 -29.07 28.12 38.43
N ASN A 81 -29.31 29.35 37.96
CA ASN A 81 -29.17 29.68 36.54
C ASN A 81 -27.71 29.58 36.06
N ILE A 82 -26.72 29.93 36.89
CA ILE A 82 -25.30 29.82 36.55
C ILE A 82 -24.86 28.35 36.49
N GLU A 83 -25.33 27.52 37.43
CA GLU A 83 -24.99 26.10 37.49
C GLU A 83 -25.61 25.29 36.32
N GLU A 84 -26.82 25.63 35.90
CA GLU A 84 -27.42 25.08 34.67
C GLU A 84 -26.64 25.47 33.41
N LEU A 85 -26.16 26.71 33.32
CA LEU A 85 -25.31 27.16 32.21
C LEU A 85 -23.96 26.45 32.20
N GLU A 86 -23.36 26.21 33.37
CA GLU A 86 -22.10 25.48 33.51
C GLU A 86 -22.24 24.03 33.05
N MET A 87 -23.31 23.32 33.45
CA MET A 87 -23.58 21.96 32.97
C MET A 87 -23.77 21.90 31.45
N LEU A 88 -24.44 22.88 30.85
CA LEU A 88 -24.63 22.95 29.40
C LEU A 88 -23.30 23.21 28.68
N LEU A 89 -22.49 24.12 29.23
CA LEU A 89 -21.18 24.49 28.70
C LEU A 89 -20.22 23.29 28.78
N GLU A 90 -20.20 22.57 29.89
CA GLU A 90 -19.38 21.37 30.06
C GLU A 90 -19.78 20.27 29.08
N ALA A 91 -21.08 20.04 28.90
CA ALA A 91 -21.57 19.11 27.87
C ALA A 91 -21.12 19.53 26.46
N TYR A 92 -21.15 20.83 26.15
CA TYR A 92 -20.65 21.36 24.88
C TYR A 92 -19.15 21.18 24.71
N PHE A 93 -18.34 21.43 25.75
CA PHE A 93 -16.90 21.19 25.71
C PHE A 93 -16.55 19.72 25.47
N VAL A 94 -17.25 18.79 26.13
CA VAL A 94 -17.08 17.36 25.88
C VAL A 94 -17.41 17.01 24.43
N VAL A 95 -18.49 17.56 23.87
CA VAL A 95 -18.87 17.35 22.47
C VAL A 95 -17.83 17.94 21.50
N ILE A 96 -17.29 19.12 21.80
CA ILE A 96 -16.26 19.77 20.99
C ILE A 96 -14.98 18.92 20.98
N ASP A 97 -14.49 18.46 22.13
CA ASP A 97 -13.29 17.64 22.23
C ASP A 97 -13.44 16.28 21.54
N TYR A 98 -14.62 15.67 21.67
CA TYR A 98 -14.98 14.46 20.94
C TYR A 98 -14.94 14.69 19.43
N THR A 99 -15.52 15.81 18.97
CA THR A 99 -15.56 16.17 17.55
C THR A 99 -14.16 16.45 17.00
N LEU A 100 -13.32 17.17 17.75
CA LEU A 100 -11.93 17.42 17.40
C LEU A 100 -11.12 16.13 17.29
N SER A 101 -11.33 15.19 18.22
CA SER A 101 -10.67 13.88 18.19
C SER A 101 -11.07 13.08 16.94
N LYS A 102 -12.36 13.12 16.58
CA LYS A 102 -12.87 12.50 15.34
C LYS A 102 -12.32 13.15 14.08
N LEU A 103 -12.26 14.48 14.02
CA LEU A 103 -11.68 15.21 12.90
C LEU A 103 -10.18 14.91 12.75
N THR A 104 -9.46 14.80 13.86
CA THR A 104 -8.03 14.45 13.85
C THR A 104 -7.81 13.04 13.31
N SER A 105 -8.61 12.08 13.77
CA SER A 105 -8.55 10.69 13.26
C SER A 105 -8.92 10.61 11.77
N LEU A 106 -9.92 11.38 11.34
CA LEU A 106 -10.30 11.44 9.92
C LEU A 106 -9.21 12.07 9.07
N LYS A 107 -8.53 13.10 9.57
CA LYS A 107 -7.38 13.69 8.88
C LYS A 107 -6.27 12.65 8.71
N GLU A 108 -5.90 11.93 9.77
CA GLU A 108 -4.89 10.88 9.70
C GLU A 108 -5.27 9.80 8.68
N TYR A 109 -6.54 9.38 8.66
CA TYR A 109 -7.03 8.43 7.65
C TYR A 109 -6.93 8.96 6.20
N ILE A 110 -7.15 10.26 5.99
CA ILE A 110 -6.98 10.89 4.67
C ILE A 110 -5.50 10.94 4.29
N ASP A 111 -4.62 11.35 5.20
CA ASP A 111 -3.17 11.39 4.96
C ASP A 111 -2.64 9.97 4.66
N ASP A 112 -3.07 8.94 5.39
CA ASP A 112 -2.73 7.53 5.14
C ASP A 112 -3.19 7.07 3.74
N THR A 113 -4.38 7.51 3.32
CA THR A 113 -4.92 7.19 2.00
C THR A 113 -4.15 7.92 0.90
N GLU A 114 -3.72 9.16 1.13
CA GLU A 114 -2.88 9.93 0.21
C GLU A 114 -1.53 9.24 0.01
N ASP A 115 -0.89 8.81 1.10
CA ASP A 115 0.37 8.06 1.05
C ASP A 115 0.20 6.72 0.31
N PHE A 116 -0.91 6.01 0.54
CA PHE A 116 -1.21 4.79 -0.19
C PHE A 116 -1.34 5.05 -1.70
N ILE A 117 -2.08 6.10 -2.09
CA ILE A 117 -2.23 6.48 -3.50
C ILE A 117 -0.88 6.87 -4.09
N ASN A 118 -0.06 7.62 -3.38
CA ASN A 118 1.27 8.04 -3.83
C ASN A 118 2.17 6.83 -4.12
N ILE A 119 2.23 5.85 -3.21
CA ILE A 119 2.98 4.61 -3.41
C ILE A 119 2.45 3.84 -4.63
N GLN A 120 1.13 3.77 -4.79
CA GLN A 120 0.53 3.04 -5.91
C GLN A 120 0.83 3.72 -7.26
N LEU A 121 0.74 5.05 -7.28
CA LEU A 121 1.01 5.85 -8.48
C LEU A 121 2.48 5.77 -8.87
N ASP A 122 3.41 5.79 -7.91
CA ASP A 122 4.83 5.59 -8.16
C ASP A 122 5.14 4.18 -8.68
N ASN A 123 4.46 3.15 -8.19
CA ASN A 123 4.57 1.81 -8.75
C ASN A 123 4.08 1.76 -10.21
N VAL A 124 2.94 2.38 -10.52
CA VAL A 124 2.42 2.46 -11.89
C VAL A 124 3.37 3.24 -12.81
N ARG A 125 3.94 4.38 -12.36
CA ARG A 125 4.96 5.12 -13.12
C ARG A 125 6.20 4.27 -13.37
N ASN A 126 6.67 3.54 -12.37
CA ASN A 126 7.83 2.67 -12.51
C ASN A 126 7.58 1.55 -13.54
N GLN A 127 6.38 0.96 -13.54
CA GLN A 127 5.94 -0.01 -14.57
C GLN A 127 5.93 0.63 -15.97
N LEU A 128 5.42 1.85 -16.09
CA LEU A 128 5.36 2.56 -17.37
C LEU A 128 6.76 2.86 -17.93
N ILE A 129 7.68 3.37 -17.10
CA ILE A 129 9.07 3.61 -17.49
C ILE A 129 9.75 2.31 -17.95
N GLN A 130 9.48 1.20 -17.26
CA GLN A 130 10.01 -0.10 -17.65
C GLN A 130 9.48 -0.55 -19.03
N PHE A 131 8.18 -0.40 -19.26
CA PHE A 131 7.57 -0.75 -20.55
C PHE A 131 8.11 0.13 -21.69
N GLU A 132 8.24 1.44 -21.45
CA GLU A 132 8.79 2.39 -22.41
C GLU A 132 10.23 2.03 -22.81
N LEU A 133 11.05 1.65 -21.83
CA LEU A 133 12.45 1.30 -22.07
C LEU A 133 12.58 -0.02 -22.83
N LEU A 134 11.72 -1.00 -22.56
CA LEU A 134 11.63 -2.24 -23.32
C LEU A 134 11.22 -1.96 -24.77
N LEU A 135 10.18 -1.15 -24.98
CA LEU A 135 9.67 -0.81 -26.30
C LEU A 135 10.74 -0.07 -27.11
N THR A 136 11.37 0.95 -26.54
CA THR A 136 12.47 1.72 -27.16
C THR A 136 13.65 0.83 -27.55
N THR A 137 13.99 -0.15 -26.71
CA THR A 137 15.05 -1.12 -27.01
C THR A 137 14.66 -2.04 -28.17
N ALA A 138 13.42 -2.54 -28.18
CA ALA A 138 12.92 -3.39 -29.26
C ALA A 138 12.91 -2.65 -30.60
N THR A 139 12.43 -1.40 -30.61
CA THR A 139 12.41 -0.57 -31.83
C THR A 139 13.80 -0.20 -32.30
N PHE A 140 14.76 -0.01 -31.40
CA PHE A 140 16.17 0.18 -31.76
C PHE A 140 16.75 -1.03 -32.52
N VAL A 141 16.49 -2.26 -32.04
CA VAL A 141 16.92 -3.49 -32.74
C VAL A 141 16.25 -3.61 -34.12
N VAL A 142 14.95 -3.31 -34.21
CA VAL A 142 14.21 -3.31 -35.48
C VAL A 142 14.76 -2.25 -36.44
N ALA A 143 15.16 -1.07 -35.94
CA ALA A 143 15.73 -0.01 -36.75
C ALA A 143 17.08 -0.44 -37.37
N ILE A 144 17.96 -1.09 -36.60
CA ILE A 144 19.22 -1.64 -37.12
C ILE A 144 18.95 -2.67 -38.22
N PHE A 145 18.00 -3.58 -38.00
CA PHE A 145 17.59 -4.56 -39.01
C PHE A 145 17.04 -3.89 -40.27
N GLY A 146 16.23 -2.84 -40.10
CA GLY A 146 15.68 -2.03 -41.19
C GLY A 146 16.76 -1.30 -41.99
N VAL A 147 17.80 -0.76 -41.35
CA VAL A 147 18.93 -0.12 -42.04
C VAL A 147 19.68 -1.13 -42.90
N VAL A 148 19.98 -2.32 -42.35
CA VAL A 148 20.64 -3.39 -43.13
C VAL A 148 19.75 -3.79 -44.31
N SER A 149 18.48 -4.10 -44.07
CA SER A 149 17.54 -4.43 -45.15
C SER A 149 17.42 -3.30 -46.20
N GLY A 150 17.45 -2.04 -45.79
CA GLY A 150 17.33 -0.88 -46.67
C GLY A 150 18.54 -0.68 -47.57
N VAL A 151 19.76 -0.84 -47.04
CA VAL A 151 21.00 -0.76 -47.84
C VAL A 151 21.02 -1.83 -48.93
N PHE A 152 20.56 -3.04 -48.61
CA PHE A 152 20.48 -4.14 -49.57
C PHE A 152 19.28 -4.07 -50.52
N GLY A 153 18.20 -3.39 -50.15
CA GLY A 153 17.03 -3.14 -51.01
C GLY A 153 17.22 -2.03 -52.05
N MET A 154 18.40 -1.40 -52.07
CA MET A 154 18.70 -0.22 -52.90
C MET A 154 19.20 -0.63 -54.29
N ASN A 155 18.71 0.03 -55.35
CA ASN A 155 18.99 -0.30 -56.75
C ASN A 155 20.33 0.32 -57.25
N PHE A 156 21.45 0.04 -56.55
CA PHE A 156 22.77 0.50 -56.99
C PHE A 156 23.65 -0.65 -57.50
N GLU A 157 23.94 -0.67 -58.80
CA GLU A 157 24.77 -1.68 -59.49
C GLU A 157 26.28 -1.62 -59.12
N GLY A 158 26.70 -0.58 -58.39
CA GLY A 158 28.09 -0.34 -58.01
C GLY A 158 28.57 -1.05 -56.73
N VAL A 159 27.67 -1.63 -55.93
CA VAL A 159 28.05 -2.21 -54.64
C VAL A 159 28.62 -3.63 -54.84
N ALA A 160 29.92 -3.80 -54.63
CA ALA A 160 30.62 -5.09 -54.78
C ALA A 160 30.04 -6.21 -53.91
N VAL A 161 29.45 -5.86 -52.76
CA VAL A 161 28.77 -6.80 -51.85
C VAL A 161 27.50 -7.44 -52.45
N LEU A 162 26.82 -6.78 -53.40
CA LEU A 162 25.63 -7.32 -54.07
C LEU A 162 25.97 -8.33 -55.20
N LYS A 163 27.22 -8.34 -55.67
CA LYS A 163 27.68 -9.25 -56.73
C LYS A 163 28.07 -10.63 -56.22
N VAL A 164 28.21 -10.79 -54.90
CA VAL A 164 28.52 -12.07 -54.27
C VAL A 164 27.24 -12.89 -54.11
N PRO A 165 27.18 -14.13 -54.66
CA PRO A 165 26.01 -15.00 -54.48
C PRO A 165 25.77 -15.29 -52.99
N HIS A 166 24.50 -15.30 -52.56
CA HIS A 166 24.05 -15.49 -51.18
C HIS A 166 24.49 -14.45 -50.13
N ALA A 167 25.25 -13.39 -50.48
CA ALA A 167 25.71 -12.41 -49.49
C ALA A 167 24.58 -11.70 -48.73
N PHE A 168 23.45 -11.43 -49.40
CA PHE A 168 22.27 -10.85 -48.78
C PHE A 168 21.65 -11.75 -47.71
N GLU A 169 21.43 -13.03 -48.04
CA GLU A 169 20.82 -14.01 -47.12
C GLU A 169 21.68 -14.21 -45.88
N TRP A 170 23.00 -14.39 -46.05
CA TRP A 170 23.93 -14.54 -44.93
C TRP A 170 24.00 -13.29 -44.06
N THR A 171 24.03 -12.09 -44.66
CA THR A 171 24.09 -10.83 -43.91
C THR A 171 22.81 -10.60 -43.11
N LEU A 172 21.65 -10.93 -43.68
CA LEU A 172 20.36 -10.82 -43.01
C LEU A 172 20.26 -11.81 -41.85
N ILE A 173 20.69 -13.06 -42.04
CA ILE A 173 20.71 -14.08 -40.98
C ILE A 173 21.65 -13.66 -39.85
N ILE A 174 22.88 -13.23 -40.16
CA ILE A 174 23.88 -12.82 -39.15
C ILE A 174 23.37 -11.61 -38.36
N THR A 175 22.81 -10.61 -39.04
CA THR A 175 22.26 -9.41 -38.39
C THR A 175 21.05 -9.76 -37.53
N GLY A 176 20.17 -10.64 -38.01
CA GLY A 176 19.00 -11.10 -37.27
C GLY A 176 19.38 -11.89 -36.01
N VAL A 177 20.34 -12.82 -36.11
CA VAL A 177 20.84 -13.58 -34.97
C VAL A 177 21.55 -12.65 -33.98
N CYS A 178 22.39 -11.74 -34.45
CA CYS A 178 23.06 -10.75 -33.60
C CYS A 178 22.05 -9.87 -32.86
N GLY A 179 21.05 -9.33 -33.56
CA GLY A 179 19.99 -8.53 -32.96
C GLY A 179 19.15 -9.30 -31.93
N ALA A 180 18.80 -10.55 -32.24
CA ALA A 180 18.07 -11.43 -31.32
C ALA A 180 18.89 -11.76 -30.06
N VAL A 181 20.20 -11.99 -30.20
CA VAL A 181 21.11 -12.22 -29.07
C VAL A 181 21.20 -10.97 -28.20
N ILE A 182 21.38 -9.78 -28.80
CA ILE A 182 21.43 -8.51 -28.05
C ILE A 182 20.12 -8.29 -27.30
N PHE A 183 18.97 -8.49 -27.97
CA PHE A 183 17.66 -8.36 -27.35
C PHE A 183 17.46 -9.37 -26.21
N ALA A 184 17.85 -10.63 -26.41
CA ALA A 184 17.77 -11.66 -25.36
C ALA A 184 18.69 -11.36 -24.18
N CYS A 185 19.91 -10.86 -24.41
CA CYS A 185 20.82 -10.41 -23.36
C CYS A 185 20.22 -9.24 -22.56
N LEU A 186 19.55 -8.29 -23.23
CA LEU A 186 18.86 -7.19 -22.57
C LEU A 186 17.66 -7.67 -21.75
N LEU A 187 16.82 -8.57 -22.30
CA LEU A 187 15.73 -9.19 -21.55
C LEU A 187 16.23 -9.97 -20.34
N TRP A 188 17.34 -10.71 -20.49
CA TRP A 188 17.98 -11.42 -19.38
C TRP A 188 18.49 -10.44 -18.31
N TYR A 189 19.09 -9.33 -18.72
CA TYR A 189 19.53 -8.27 -17.82
C TYR A 189 18.35 -7.63 -17.08
N PHE A 190 17.24 -7.31 -17.76
CA PHE A 190 16.02 -6.81 -17.12
C PHE A 190 15.41 -7.81 -16.15
N LYS A 191 15.34 -9.08 -16.54
CA LYS A 191 14.86 -10.16 -15.67
C LYS A 191 15.73 -10.32 -14.42
N LYS A 192 17.06 -10.28 -14.57
CA LYS A 192 18.01 -10.43 -13.47
C LYS A 192 18.00 -9.24 -12.51
N ARG A 193 17.69 -8.04 -12.99
CA ARG A 193 17.54 -6.85 -12.15
C ARG A 193 16.24 -6.80 -11.33
N ARG A 194 15.36 -7.83 -11.40
CA ARG A 194 14.28 -8.09 -10.43
C ARG A 194 13.53 -6.80 -9.98
N PHE A 195 13.05 -6.01 -10.94
CA PHE A 195 12.12 -4.88 -10.68
C PHE A 195 10.64 -5.30 -10.68
N PHE A 196 10.36 -6.59 -10.54
CA PHE A 196 9.02 -7.10 -10.29
C PHE A 196 8.92 -7.44 -8.79
N PRO A 197 8.28 -6.59 -7.96
CA PRO A 197 7.54 -7.15 -6.84
C PRO A 197 6.43 -8.02 -7.46
N LEU A 198 6.48 -9.32 -7.15
CA LEU A 198 5.34 -10.22 -7.33
C LEU A 198 4.25 -9.81 -6.33
#